data_AF-A0A432S3J0-F1
#
_entry.id   AF-A0A432S3J0-F1
#
_cell.length_a   1.000
_cell.length_b   1.000
_cell.length_c   1.000
_cell.angle_alpha   90.00
_cell.angle_beta   90.00
_cell.angle_gamma   90.00
#
_symmetry.space_group_name_H-M   'P 1'
#
loop_
_entity.id
_entity.type
_entity.pdbx_description
1 polymer ?
#
loop_
_entity_poly.entity_id
_entity_poly.type
_entity_poly.pdbx_seq_one_letter_code
_entity_poly.pdbx_strand_id
1 'polypeptide(L)'
;KIFTSEDMARYVFEQYGIKWEIRSHVRKVEEGKVYTVNLDGEEKEFDFDFAMLIPPFKAQPIKWIDKDGNDITDKMCNPAGFVKVDANYGKPYDELDGPDWPRKYQNPIYKNVFAAGIAFAPPGPLSKPGKAPDGTPIGPTPPRTGYTAELSGKAAALNIVDMIEGREPSHTASMAETPGLCVASMKNKILDGEAATIAIYPVARNRAAYPEYGRDLDNCAAEVGMAGAWFKLFLHYAFLYKLQAKPGWKLIP
;
A
#
# COMPACT_ATOMS: atom_id res chain seq x y z
N LYS A 1 -26.11 10.21 -1.20
CA LYS A 1 -25.41 9.16 -0.40
C LYS A 1 -24.11 8.87 -1.14
N ILE A 2 -22.97 8.96 -0.47
CA ILE A 2 -21.67 8.60 -1.07
C ILE A 2 -21.62 7.07 -1.18
N PHE A 3 -21.27 6.54 -2.35
CA PHE A 3 -20.99 5.12 -2.54
C PHE A 3 -19.56 4.82 -2.09
N THR A 4 -19.39 3.85 -1.20
CA THR A 4 -18.09 3.54 -0.60
C THR A 4 -17.49 2.25 -1.13
N SER A 5 -16.18 2.06 -0.95
CA SER A 5 -15.54 0.78 -1.22
C SER A 5 -16.08 -0.36 -0.34
N GLU A 6 -16.65 -0.02 0.82
CA GLU A 6 -17.33 -0.99 1.68
C GLU A 6 -18.65 -1.45 1.08
N ASP A 7 -19.46 -0.54 0.54
CA ASP A 7 -20.69 -0.89 -0.20
C ASP A 7 -20.37 -1.81 -1.38
N MET A 8 -19.32 -1.49 -2.15
CA MET A 8 -18.83 -2.32 -3.25
C MET A 8 -18.42 -3.72 -2.79
N ALA A 9 -17.61 -3.82 -1.74
CA ALA A 9 -17.12 -5.11 -1.23
C ALA A 9 -18.27 -5.97 -0.69
N ARG A 10 -19.22 -5.38 0.05
CA ARG A 10 -20.43 -6.08 0.52
C ARG A 10 -21.24 -6.60 -0.65
N TYR A 11 -21.52 -5.77 -1.65
CA TYR A 11 -22.22 -6.20 -2.86
C TYR A 11 -21.55 -7.40 -3.50
N VAL A 12 -20.23 -7.34 -3.76
CA VAL A 12 -19.48 -8.44 -4.36
C VAL A 12 -19.60 -9.71 -3.51
N PHE A 13 -19.34 -9.62 -2.20
CA PHE A 13 -19.37 -10.80 -1.36
C PHE A 13 -20.77 -11.44 -1.27
N GLU A 14 -21.83 -10.64 -1.21
CA GLU A 14 -23.21 -11.13 -1.26
C GLU A 14 -23.53 -11.80 -2.60
N GLN A 15 -23.16 -11.17 -3.73
CA GLN A 15 -23.39 -11.74 -5.08
C GLN A 15 -22.71 -13.11 -5.26
N TYR A 16 -21.54 -13.29 -4.67
CA TYR A 16 -20.77 -14.52 -4.75
C TYR A 16 -21.02 -15.49 -3.59
N GLY A 17 -21.95 -15.17 -2.67
CA GLY A 17 -22.24 -16.01 -1.50
C GLY A 17 -21.06 -16.18 -0.55
N ILE A 18 -20.11 -15.23 -0.55
CA ILE A 18 -18.92 -15.22 0.30
C ILE A 18 -19.35 -14.67 1.66
N LYS A 19 -19.04 -15.39 2.74
CA LYS A 19 -19.16 -14.87 4.11
C LYS A 19 -17.87 -14.15 4.49
N TRP A 20 -17.99 -13.07 5.25
CA TRP A 20 -16.82 -12.29 5.68
C TRP A 20 -16.86 -11.95 7.16
N GLU A 21 -15.66 -11.80 7.71
CA GLU A 21 -15.42 -11.23 9.03
C GLU A 21 -14.43 -10.06 8.87
N ILE A 22 -14.75 -8.93 9.49
CA ILE A 22 -13.90 -7.74 9.48
C ILE A 22 -13.47 -7.38 10.90
N ARG A 23 -12.44 -6.55 11.02
CA ARG A 23 -11.94 -6.07 12.32
C ARG A 23 -11.50 -7.24 13.23
N SER A 24 -10.91 -8.27 12.62
CA SER A 24 -10.39 -9.47 13.27
C SER A 24 -8.94 -9.74 12.91
N HIS A 25 -8.26 -10.48 13.79
CA HIS A 25 -6.88 -10.95 13.65
C HIS A 25 -6.85 -12.47 13.75
N VAL A 26 -6.16 -13.12 12.82
CA VAL A 26 -5.89 -14.57 12.90
C VAL A 26 -4.82 -14.82 13.96
N ARG A 27 -5.18 -15.43 15.09
CA ARG A 27 -4.23 -15.74 16.18
C ARG A 27 -3.44 -17.01 15.90
N LYS A 28 -4.12 -18.02 15.36
CA LYS A 28 -3.61 -19.37 15.24
C LYS A 28 -4.25 -20.07 14.05
N VAL A 29 -3.45 -20.88 13.37
CA VAL A 29 -3.90 -21.79 12.32
C VAL A 29 -3.45 -23.18 12.72
N GLU A 30 -4.38 -24.12 12.73
CA GLU A 30 -4.14 -25.56 12.93
C GLU A 30 -4.62 -26.32 11.71
N GLU A 31 -4.40 -27.64 11.71
CA GLU A 31 -4.93 -28.51 10.67
C GLU A 31 -6.46 -28.39 10.62
N GLY A 32 -6.97 -27.90 9.49
CA GLY A 32 -8.39 -27.75 9.21
C GLY A 32 -9.12 -26.66 10.01
N LYS A 33 -8.42 -25.79 10.75
CA LYS A 33 -9.07 -24.80 11.62
C LYS A 33 -8.27 -23.51 11.78
N VAL A 34 -8.94 -22.37 11.76
CA VAL A 34 -8.37 -21.03 12.02
C VAL A 34 -9.08 -20.37 13.19
N TYR A 35 -8.29 -19.74 14.05
CA TYR A 35 -8.75 -19.05 15.26
C TYR A 35 -8.58 -17.55 15.09
N THR A 36 -9.64 -16.78 15.30
CA THR A 36 -9.62 -15.31 15.21
C THR A 36 -9.97 -14.66 16.54
N VAL A 37 -9.52 -13.42 16.72
CA VAL A 37 -10.02 -12.50 17.75
C VAL A 37 -10.40 -11.18 17.10
N ASN A 38 -11.55 -10.62 17.47
CA ASN A 38 -12.00 -9.33 16.97
C ASN A 38 -11.68 -8.18 17.93
N LEU A 39 -12.02 -6.95 17.53
CA LEU A 39 -11.77 -5.76 18.35
C LEU A 39 -12.53 -5.73 19.68
N ASP A 40 -13.63 -6.46 19.78
CA ASP A 40 -14.41 -6.58 21.02
C ASP A 40 -13.89 -7.71 21.93
N GLY A 41 -12.87 -8.46 21.47
CA GLY A 41 -12.29 -9.60 22.19
C GLY A 41 -13.06 -10.91 22.01
N GLU A 42 -14.03 -10.95 21.09
CA GLU A 42 -14.72 -12.19 20.73
C GLU A 42 -13.74 -13.09 19.98
N GLU A 43 -13.58 -14.31 20.47
CA GLU A 43 -12.82 -15.36 19.79
C GLU A 43 -13.75 -16.24 18.96
N LYS A 44 -13.31 -16.59 17.75
CA LYS A 44 -14.04 -17.47 16.85
C LYS A 44 -13.13 -18.51 16.24
N GLU A 45 -13.76 -19.59 15.82
CA GLU A 45 -13.14 -20.67 15.08
C GLU A 45 -13.84 -20.86 13.76
N PHE A 46 -13.06 -21.09 12.70
CA PHE A 46 -13.57 -21.45 11.39
C PHE A 46 -12.87 -22.72 10.93
N ASP A 47 -13.65 -23.72 10.54
CA ASP A 47 -13.12 -24.92 9.92
C ASP A 47 -12.86 -24.67 8.43
N PHE A 48 -11.83 -25.31 7.86
CA PHE A 48 -11.49 -25.20 6.45
C PHE A 48 -10.92 -26.51 5.89
N ASP A 49 -11.24 -26.83 4.64
CA ASP A 49 -10.52 -27.85 3.86
C ASP A 49 -9.30 -27.25 3.15
N PHE A 50 -9.35 -25.95 2.83
CA PHE A 50 -8.29 -25.19 2.18
C PHE A 50 -8.33 -23.73 2.65
N ALA A 51 -7.16 -23.16 2.95
CA ALA A 51 -7.04 -21.78 3.40
C ALA A 51 -5.92 -21.04 2.66
N MET A 52 -6.15 -19.74 2.42
CA MET A 52 -5.13 -18.81 1.93
C MET A 52 -5.19 -17.55 2.79
N LEU A 53 -4.08 -17.25 3.47
CA LEU A 53 -3.92 -16.06 4.29
C LEU A 53 -2.80 -15.20 3.73
N ILE A 54 -3.01 -13.89 3.69
CA ILE A 54 -1.96 -12.93 3.34
C ILE A 54 -1.20 -12.57 4.63
N PRO A 55 0.10 -12.91 4.74
CA PRO A 55 0.87 -12.59 5.94
C PRO A 55 1.19 -11.09 6.02
N PRO A 56 1.44 -10.57 7.22
CA PRO A 56 2.00 -9.23 7.37
C PRO A 56 3.38 -9.14 6.71
N PHE A 57 3.71 -7.98 6.15
CA PHE A 57 5.02 -7.76 5.55
C PHE A 57 6.07 -7.39 6.60
N LYS A 58 7.22 -8.04 6.53
CA LYS A 58 8.47 -7.62 7.15
C LYS A 58 9.48 -7.35 6.03
N ALA A 59 10.38 -6.40 6.22
CA ALA A 59 11.45 -6.19 5.27
C ALA A 59 12.42 -7.36 5.25
N GLN A 60 13.19 -7.46 4.17
CA GLN A 60 14.31 -8.41 4.11
C GLN A 60 15.32 -8.10 5.22
N PRO A 61 15.88 -9.11 5.90
CA PRO A 61 16.78 -8.93 7.04
C PRO A 61 18.19 -8.52 6.60
N ILE A 62 18.28 -7.38 5.91
CA ILE A 62 19.54 -6.79 5.45
C ILE A 62 20.16 -6.04 6.64
N LYS A 63 21.39 -6.42 7.02
CA LYS A 63 22.17 -5.66 7.99
C LYS A 63 22.74 -4.41 7.34
N TRP A 64 22.59 -3.28 8.02
CA TRP A 64 23.22 -2.02 7.64
C TRP A 64 24.47 -1.83 8.48
N ILE A 65 25.64 -1.89 7.86
CA ILE A 65 26.93 -1.77 8.55
C ILE A 65 27.59 -0.45 8.14
N ASP A 66 28.03 0.34 9.12
CA ASP A 66 28.76 1.58 8.85
C ASP A 66 30.26 1.34 8.56
N LYS A 67 30.97 2.41 8.23
CA LYS A 67 32.41 2.36 7.90
C LYS A 67 33.29 1.84 9.03
N ASP A 68 32.81 1.90 10.28
CA ASP A 68 33.54 1.49 11.48
C ASP A 68 33.13 0.07 11.92
N GLY A 69 32.27 -0.61 11.15
CA GLY A 69 31.83 -1.98 11.39
C GLY A 69 30.61 -2.10 12.31
N ASN A 70 29.98 -0.99 12.70
CA ASN A 70 28.82 -1.02 13.60
C ASN A 70 27.53 -1.37 12.87
N ASP A 71 26.66 -2.15 13.52
CA ASP A 71 25.30 -2.39 13.04
C ASP A 71 24.44 -1.14 13.28
N ILE A 72 24.06 -0.47 12.20
CA ILE A 72 23.23 0.74 12.19
C ILE A 72 21.81 0.44 11.70
N THR A 73 21.37 -0.82 11.72
CA THR A 73 20.04 -1.21 11.20
C THR A 73 18.90 -0.43 11.87
N ASP A 74 18.93 -0.24 13.19
CA ASP A 74 17.88 0.50 13.91
C ASP A 74 17.85 2.02 13.58
N LYS A 75 19.00 2.54 13.15
CA LYS A 75 19.14 3.90 12.65
C LYS A 75 18.57 4.03 11.23
N MET A 76 18.77 3.02 10.40
CA MET A 76 18.32 2.99 9.00
C MET A 76 16.84 2.62 8.85
N CYS A 77 16.32 1.77 9.73
CA CYS A 77 15.04 1.11 9.54
C CYS A 77 14.06 1.39 10.70
N ASN A 78 12.78 1.14 10.44
CA ASN A 78 11.79 0.96 11.51
C ASN A 78 11.90 -0.46 12.11
N PRO A 79 11.17 -0.79 13.20
CA PRO A 79 11.25 -2.12 13.83
C PRO A 79 10.86 -3.29 12.91
N ALA A 80 10.11 -3.04 11.83
CA ALA A 80 9.77 -4.04 10.83
C ALA A 80 10.84 -4.17 9.72
N GLY A 81 11.95 -3.43 9.82
CA GLY A 81 13.08 -3.43 8.90
C GLY A 81 12.92 -2.57 7.65
N PHE A 82 11.83 -1.81 7.52
CA PHE A 82 11.64 -0.91 6.38
C PHE A 82 12.49 0.35 6.55
N VAL A 83 13.10 0.83 5.46
CA VAL A 83 14.07 1.93 5.49
C VAL A 83 13.35 3.26 5.73
N LYS A 84 13.81 4.03 6.72
CA LYS A 84 13.32 5.39 7.00
C LYS A 84 13.72 6.34 5.86
N VAL A 85 12.78 7.18 5.44
CA VAL A 85 12.93 8.18 4.37
C VAL A 85 12.50 9.56 4.90
N ASP A 86 12.33 10.55 4.03
CA ASP A 86 12.02 11.94 4.33
C ASP A 86 10.56 12.16 4.78
N ALA A 87 10.11 11.38 5.75
CA ALA A 87 8.78 11.46 6.35
C ALA A 87 8.85 11.98 7.80
N ASN A 88 7.73 12.50 8.32
CA ASN A 88 7.61 12.88 9.72
C ASN A 88 7.08 11.69 10.54
N TYR A 89 7.98 11.05 11.29
CA TYR A 89 7.65 9.86 12.09
C TYR A 89 7.15 10.21 13.50
N GLY A 90 6.34 9.32 14.08
CA GLY A 90 5.99 9.35 15.50
C GLY A 90 4.67 10.06 15.84
N LYS A 91 4.01 10.67 14.85
CA LYS A 91 2.69 11.29 15.06
C LYS A 91 1.59 10.25 15.29
N PRO A 92 0.61 10.53 16.17
CA PRO A 92 -0.58 9.70 16.31
C PRO A 92 -1.47 9.78 15.05
N TYR A 93 -2.31 8.77 14.83
CA TYR A 93 -3.14 8.64 13.62
C TYR A 93 -4.03 9.85 13.32
N ASP A 94 -4.55 10.52 14.35
CA ASP A 94 -5.45 11.67 14.17
C ASP A 94 -4.70 12.92 13.68
N GLU A 95 -3.41 13.05 14.05
CA GLU A 95 -2.51 14.15 13.67
C GLU A 95 -1.70 13.87 12.40
N LEU A 96 -1.58 12.60 12.00
CA LEU A 96 -0.90 12.22 10.77
C LEU A 96 -1.71 12.71 9.56
N ASP A 97 -1.09 13.53 8.71
CA ASP A 97 -1.72 14.09 7.52
C ASP A 97 -0.74 14.27 6.36
N GLY A 98 -1.19 14.85 5.25
CA GLY A 98 -0.46 14.88 3.98
C GLY A 98 1.01 15.31 4.05
N PRO A 99 1.35 16.41 4.74
CA PRO A 99 2.73 16.89 4.87
C PRO A 99 3.70 15.92 5.58
N ASP A 100 3.18 14.91 6.28
CA ASP A 100 4.01 13.95 7.02
C ASP A 100 4.50 12.79 6.14
N TRP A 101 3.91 12.61 4.96
CA TRP A 101 4.26 11.55 4.02
C TRP A 101 5.52 11.91 3.21
N PRO A 102 6.39 10.93 2.92
CA PRO A 102 7.64 11.18 2.23
C PRO A 102 7.40 11.71 0.82
N ARG A 103 8.30 12.59 0.35
CA ARG A 103 8.20 13.19 -0.98
C ARG A 103 9.29 12.65 -1.90
N LYS A 104 10.55 12.71 -1.45
CA LYS A 104 11.76 12.45 -2.24
C LYS A 104 12.29 11.03 -2.08
N TYR A 105 11.82 10.32 -1.05
CA TYR A 105 12.20 8.95 -0.71
C TYR A 105 13.69 8.78 -0.34
N GLN A 106 14.32 9.87 0.12
CA GLN A 106 15.72 9.92 0.55
C GLN A 106 15.81 9.65 2.05
N ASN A 107 16.81 8.90 2.50
CA ASN A 107 17.08 8.75 3.92
C ASN A 107 17.53 10.10 4.53
N PRO A 108 16.99 10.50 5.69
CA PRO A 108 17.30 11.82 6.27
C PRO A 108 18.73 11.91 6.79
N ILE A 109 19.38 10.79 7.13
CA ILE A 109 20.72 10.76 7.73
C ILE A 109 21.79 10.47 6.67
N TYR A 110 21.58 9.46 5.85
CA TYR A 110 22.51 9.04 4.80
C TYR A 110 21.96 9.46 3.43
N LYS A 111 22.35 10.64 2.96
CA LYS A 111 21.77 11.29 1.78
C LYS A 111 21.97 10.54 0.46
N ASN A 112 22.92 9.61 0.41
CA ASN A 112 23.15 8.72 -0.72
C ASN A 112 22.25 7.45 -0.69
N VAL A 113 21.37 7.30 0.31
CA VAL A 113 20.46 6.16 0.43
C VAL A 113 19.04 6.61 0.12
N PHE A 114 18.36 5.86 -0.75
CA PHE A 114 16.96 6.03 -1.09
C PHE A 114 16.21 4.72 -0.91
N ALA A 115 14.91 4.79 -0.63
CA ALA A 115 14.05 3.60 -0.55
C ALA A 115 12.69 3.86 -1.18
N ALA A 116 12.29 3.01 -2.11
CA ALA A 116 11.05 3.13 -2.88
C ALA A 116 10.18 1.87 -2.78
N GLY A 117 8.92 1.97 -3.20
CA GLY A 117 7.97 0.85 -3.18
C GLY A 117 7.75 0.28 -1.78
N ILE A 118 7.73 -1.04 -1.65
CA ILE A 118 7.49 -1.69 -0.35
C ILE A 118 8.60 -1.41 0.67
N ALA A 119 9.82 -1.10 0.21
CA ALA A 119 11.01 -1.04 1.06
C ALA A 119 11.06 0.16 2.03
N PHE A 120 10.37 1.27 1.73
CA PHE A 120 10.37 2.43 2.63
C PHE A 120 9.41 2.22 3.81
N ALA A 121 9.72 2.85 4.94
CA ALA A 121 8.89 2.87 6.13
C ALA A 121 7.82 3.97 6.03
N PRO A 122 6.53 3.63 5.98
CA PRO A 122 5.47 4.62 6.12
C PRO A 122 5.54 5.31 7.50
N PRO A 123 5.20 6.61 7.60
CA PRO A 123 5.24 7.34 8.87
C PRO A 123 4.16 6.89 9.87
N GLY A 124 3.09 6.25 9.38
CA GLY A 124 2.02 5.70 10.19
C GLY A 124 0.95 4.99 9.36
N PRO A 125 -0.18 4.61 9.98
CA PRO A 125 -1.26 3.88 9.30
C PRO A 125 -2.14 4.80 8.45
N LEU A 126 -2.78 4.23 7.42
CA LEU A 126 -3.75 4.93 6.56
C LEU A 126 -5.19 4.84 7.08
N SER A 127 -5.51 3.75 7.77
CA SER A 127 -6.80 3.52 8.42
C SER A 127 -6.62 3.57 9.93
N LYS A 128 -7.67 3.92 10.66
CA LYS A 128 -7.62 3.98 12.12
C LYS A 128 -7.16 2.62 12.68
N PRO A 129 -6.03 2.55 13.39
CA PRO A 129 -5.55 1.30 13.97
C PRO A 129 -6.47 0.89 15.12
N GLY A 130 -6.69 -0.41 15.28
CA GLY A 130 -7.38 -0.98 16.42
C GLY A 130 -6.52 -2.01 17.15
N LYS A 131 -6.96 -2.38 18.35
CA LYS A 131 -6.39 -3.48 19.14
C LYS A 131 -7.51 -4.24 19.81
N ALA A 132 -7.37 -5.55 19.91
CA ALA A 132 -8.23 -6.37 20.78
C ALA A 132 -7.91 -6.06 22.27
N PRO A 133 -8.78 -6.47 23.22
CA PRO A 133 -8.54 -6.25 24.65
C PRO A 133 -7.22 -6.84 25.18
N ASP A 134 -6.71 -7.90 24.56
CA ASP A 134 -5.42 -8.53 24.89
C ASP A 134 -4.20 -7.79 24.31
N GLY A 135 -4.43 -6.67 23.59
CA GLY A 135 -3.40 -5.86 22.95
C GLY A 135 -3.04 -6.28 21.53
N THR A 136 -3.62 -7.36 20.99
CA THR A 136 -3.38 -7.84 19.62
C THR A 136 -3.69 -6.73 18.60
N PRO A 137 -2.76 -6.34 17.73
CA PRO A 137 -2.98 -5.28 16.75
C PRO A 137 -3.93 -5.74 15.64
N ILE A 138 -4.95 -4.93 15.37
CA ILE A 138 -5.94 -5.17 14.31
C ILE A 138 -5.99 -3.93 13.41
N GLY A 139 -5.47 -4.07 12.20
CA GLY A 139 -5.52 -3.02 11.21
C GLY A 139 -4.69 -3.35 9.97
N PRO A 140 -5.05 -2.76 8.80
CA PRO A 140 -4.31 -2.97 7.57
C PRO A 140 -2.99 -2.19 7.60
N THR A 141 -1.97 -2.75 6.96
CA THR A 141 -0.73 -2.03 6.66
C THR A 141 -0.96 -1.10 5.46
N PRO A 142 -0.35 0.10 5.41
CA PRO A 142 -0.39 0.96 4.22
C PRO A 142 0.06 0.21 2.96
N PRO A 143 -0.77 0.13 1.90
CA PRO A 143 -0.38 -0.53 0.66
C PRO A 143 0.55 0.38 -0.14
N ARG A 144 1.64 -0.21 -0.65
CA ARG A 144 2.54 0.44 -1.60
C ARG A 144 2.31 -0.22 -2.96
N THR A 145 1.21 0.19 -3.60
CA THR A 145 0.71 -0.39 -4.86
C THR A 145 1.70 -0.20 -6.01
N GLY A 146 1.43 -0.81 -7.17
CA GLY A 146 2.27 -0.66 -8.36
C GLY A 146 2.49 0.80 -8.76
N TYR A 147 1.44 1.62 -8.71
CA TYR A 147 1.52 3.05 -9.04
C TYR A 147 2.40 3.82 -8.02
N THR A 148 2.22 3.57 -6.73
CA THR A 148 3.08 4.15 -5.67
C THR A 148 4.54 3.71 -5.82
N ALA A 149 4.77 2.44 -6.14
CA ALA A 149 6.12 1.90 -6.34
C ALA A 149 6.82 2.51 -7.55
N GLU A 150 6.10 2.68 -8.67
CA GLU A 150 6.61 3.34 -9.87
C GLU A 150 6.99 4.80 -9.60
N LEU A 151 6.08 5.58 -9.02
CA LEU A 151 6.34 7.00 -8.79
C LEU A 151 7.45 7.24 -7.77
N SER A 152 7.46 6.48 -6.66
CA SER A 152 8.54 6.58 -5.67
C SER A 152 9.90 6.14 -6.25
N GLY A 153 9.91 5.08 -7.06
CA GLY A 153 11.12 4.62 -7.75
C GLY A 153 11.65 5.64 -8.75
N LYS A 154 10.75 6.24 -9.54
CA LYS A 154 11.08 7.30 -10.50
C LYS A 154 11.62 8.55 -9.79
N ALA A 155 10.96 9.00 -8.72
CA ALA A 155 11.42 10.14 -7.93
C ALA A 155 12.83 9.87 -7.34
N ALA A 156 13.05 8.70 -6.74
CA ALA A 156 14.37 8.32 -6.22
C ALA A 156 15.45 8.31 -7.32
N ALA A 157 15.18 7.69 -8.47
CA ALA A 157 16.13 7.63 -9.57
C ALA A 157 16.49 9.01 -10.13
N LEU A 158 15.50 9.88 -10.34
CA LEU A 158 15.74 11.24 -10.84
C LEU A 158 16.46 12.11 -9.79
N ASN A 159 16.16 11.93 -8.49
CA ASN A 159 16.89 12.60 -7.42
C ASN A 159 18.36 12.16 -7.33
N ILE A 160 18.66 10.90 -7.62
CA ILE A 160 20.05 10.43 -7.75
C ILE A 160 20.75 11.13 -8.92
N VAL A 161 20.06 11.31 -10.07
CA VAL A 161 20.60 12.08 -11.21
C VAL A 161 20.86 13.53 -10.81
N ASP A 162 19.93 14.20 -10.12
CA ASP A 162 20.14 15.54 -9.59
C ASP A 162 21.43 15.62 -8.75
N MET A 163 21.61 14.69 -7.82
CA MET A 163 22.80 14.66 -6.96
C MET A 163 24.10 14.41 -7.72
N ILE A 164 24.09 13.55 -8.75
CA ILE A 164 25.26 13.31 -9.62
C ILE A 164 25.63 14.59 -10.39
N GLU A 165 24.64 15.38 -10.77
CA GLU A 165 24.81 16.65 -11.49
C GLU A 165 25.02 17.85 -10.56
N GLY A 166 25.22 17.62 -9.25
CA GLY A 166 25.51 18.66 -8.26
C GLY A 166 24.29 19.50 -7.84
N ARG A 167 23.07 19.03 -8.13
CA ARG A 167 21.81 19.64 -7.70
C ARG A 167 21.23 18.94 -6.46
N GLU A 168 20.38 19.67 -5.76
CA GLU A 168 19.56 19.11 -4.68
C GLU A 168 18.42 18.25 -5.25
N PRO A 169 18.06 17.12 -4.59
CA PRO A 169 16.89 16.32 -4.94
C PRO A 169 15.63 17.16 -5.12
N SER A 170 15.10 17.21 -6.35
CA SER A 170 13.95 18.06 -6.71
C SER A 170 12.66 17.31 -7.03
N HIS A 171 12.73 16.00 -7.26
CA HIS A 171 11.61 15.18 -7.70
C HIS A 171 10.83 14.59 -6.52
N THR A 172 9.49 14.66 -6.59
CA THR A 172 8.60 14.23 -5.51
C THR A 172 7.49 13.30 -5.98
N ALA A 173 7.05 12.39 -5.12
CA ALA A 173 5.97 11.46 -5.40
C ALA A 173 5.19 11.07 -4.12
N SER A 174 4.74 12.06 -3.34
CA SER A 174 4.08 11.76 -2.06
C SER A 174 2.77 10.99 -2.25
N MET A 175 2.54 9.99 -1.39
CA MET A 175 1.26 9.29 -1.32
C MET A 175 0.09 10.21 -0.96
N ALA A 176 0.38 11.39 -0.38
CA ALA A 176 -0.60 12.44 -0.08
C ALA A 176 -0.91 13.37 -1.28
N GLU A 177 -0.25 13.14 -2.42
CA GLU A 177 -0.34 13.95 -3.64
C GLU A 177 -0.49 13.06 -4.90
N THR A 178 -0.71 11.75 -4.74
CA THR A 178 -0.76 10.78 -5.84
C THR A 178 -1.92 9.79 -5.68
N PRO A 179 -2.47 9.24 -6.78
CA PRO A 179 -3.53 8.24 -6.71
C PRO A 179 -3.02 6.86 -6.30
N GLY A 180 -3.92 6.08 -5.71
CA GLY A 180 -3.79 4.64 -5.57
C GLY A 180 -4.77 3.94 -6.48
N LEU A 181 -4.28 3.00 -7.28
CA LEU A 181 -5.08 2.25 -8.23
C LEU A 181 -4.96 0.76 -7.93
N CYS A 182 -6.09 0.09 -7.80
CA CYS A 182 -6.17 -1.36 -7.65
C CYS A 182 -7.27 -1.92 -8.55
N VAL A 183 -6.95 -3.02 -9.23
CA VAL A 183 -7.90 -3.74 -10.09
C VAL A 183 -7.85 -5.21 -9.70
N ALA A 184 -8.92 -5.68 -9.06
CA ALA A 184 -9.07 -7.03 -8.55
C ALA A 184 -9.95 -7.84 -9.51
N SER A 185 -9.31 -8.73 -10.29
CA SER A 185 -10.01 -9.60 -11.24
C SER A 185 -10.82 -10.68 -10.51
N MET A 186 -12.05 -10.88 -10.93
CA MET A 186 -12.97 -11.92 -10.42
C MET A 186 -13.29 -12.95 -11.50
N LYS A 187 -13.44 -12.51 -12.77
CA LYS A 187 -13.57 -13.38 -13.96
C LYS A 187 -12.57 -12.95 -15.03
N ASN A 188 -11.90 -13.91 -15.66
CA ASN A 188 -10.75 -13.69 -16.55
C ASN A 188 -11.06 -13.85 -18.05
N LYS A 189 -12.33 -14.02 -18.42
CA LYS A 189 -12.72 -14.17 -19.82
C LYS A 189 -12.91 -12.81 -20.49
N ILE A 190 -12.83 -12.77 -21.82
CA ILE A 190 -12.87 -11.51 -22.57
C ILE A 190 -14.30 -10.95 -22.66
N LEU A 191 -15.32 -11.78 -22.89
CA LEU A 191 -16.69 -11.30 -23.14
C LEU A 191 -17.57 -11.24 -21.88
N ASP A 192 -17.21 -11.98 -20.85
CA ASP A 192 -17.90 -12.10 -19.55
C ASP A 192 -16.90 -11.90 -18.39
N GLY A 193 -15.83 -11.13 -18.64
CA GLY A 193 -14.85 -10.74 -17.64
C GLY A 193 -15.43 -9.79 -16.61
N GLU A 194 -14.88 -9.82 -15.41
CA GLU A 194 -15.35 -9.00 -14.29
C GLU A 194 -14.21 -8.66 -13.35
N ALA A 195 -14.09 -7.40 -12.97
CA ALA A 195 -13.14 -6.95 -11.97
C ALA A 195 -13.73 -5.82 -11.13
N ALA A 196 -13.29 -5.74 -9.87
CA ALA A 196 -13.46 -4.56 -9.04
C ALA A 196 -12.32 -3.59 -9.31
N THR A 197 -12.65 -2.33 -9.60
CA THR A 197 -11.70 -1.25 -9.82
C THR A 197 -11.84 -0.24 -8.70
N ILE A 198 -10.71 0.07 -8.05
CA ILE A 198 -10.64 1.02 -6.95
C ILE A 198 -9.58 2.07 -7.30
N ALA A 199 -10.01 3.32 -7.35
CA ALA A 199 -9.15 4.48 -7.41
C ALA A 199 -9.38 5.32 -6.16
N ILE A 200 -8.29 5.73 -5.50
CA ILE A 200 -8.34 6.68 -4.38
C ILE A 200 -7.39 7.82 -4.65
N TYR A 201 -7.80 9.05 -4.36
CA TYR A 201 -6.94 10.21 -4.48
C TYR A 201 -7.13 11.17 -3.29
N PRO A 202 -6.04 11.57 -2.60
CA PRO A 202 -4.74 10.91 -2.60
C PRO A 202 -4.80 9.56 -1.86
N VAL A 203 -3.75 8.72 -1.98
CA VAL A 203 -3.65 7.46 -1.21
C VAL A 203 -3.67 7.73 0.29
N ALA A 204 -2.79 8.64 0.72
CA ALA A 204 -2.75 9.13 2.08
C ALA A 204 -3.69 10.32 2.22
N ARG A 205 -4.42 10.34 3.34
CA ARG A 205 -5.30 11.45 3.69
C ARG A 205 -4.51 12.76 3.72
N ASN A 206 -5.06 13.80 3.10
CA ASN A 206 -4.50 15.14 3.08
C ASN A 206 -5.61 16.17 3.34
N ARG A 207 -5.87 16.48 4.62
CA ARG A 207 -6.91 17.44 5.01
C ARG A 207 -6.54 18.89 4.69
N ALA A 208 -5.25 19.19 4.57
CA ALA A 208 -4.80 20.52 4.13
C ALA A 208 -5.27 20.83 2.70
N ALA A 209 -5.24 19.85 1.80
CA ALA A 209 -5.75 20.00 0.43
C ALA A 209 -7.26 19.68 0.30
N TYR A 210 -7.75 18.71 1.09
CA TYR A 210 -9.13 18.21 1.02
C TYR A 210 -9.81 18.22 2.40
N PRO A 211 -10.36 19.35 2.86
CA PRO A 211 -10.73 19.53 4.27
C PRO A 211 -11.75 18.53 4.83
N GLU A 212 -12.72 18.09 4.02
CA GLU A 212 -13.85 17.29 4.50
C GLU A 212 -13.48 15.82 4.74
N TYR A 213 -12.87 15.17 3.74
CA TYR A 213 -12.55 13.74 3.78
C TYR A 213 -11.04 13.45 3.75
N GLY A 214 -10.22 14.49 3.52
CA GLY A 214 -8.81 14.34 3.17
C GLY A 214 -8.58 13.58 1.87
N ARG A 215 -9.60 13.52 1.02
CA ARG A 215 -9.62 12.91 -0.31
C ARG A 215 -10.45 13.76 -1.26
N ASP A 216 -10.08 13.69 -2.53
CA ASP A 216 -10.84 14.21 -3.64
C ASP A 216 -11.82 13.13 -4.11
N LEU A 217 -13.11 13.31 -3.83
CA LEU A 217 -14.12 12.32 -4.17
C LEU A 217 -14.37 12.23 -5.68
N ASP A 218 -14.13 13.31 -6.43
CA ASP A 218 -14.29 13.31 -7.89
C ASP A 218 -13.20 12.48 -8.59
N ASN A 219 -12.06 12.29 -7.90
CA ASN A 219 -10.95 11.44 -8.34
C ASN A 219 -10.89 10.10 -7.59
N CYS A 220 -11.96 9.73 -6.88
CA CYS A 220 -12.12 8.41 -6.29
C CYS A 220 -13.15 7.60 -7.09
N ALA A 221 -12.87 6.31 -7.27
CA ALA A 221 -13.79 5.38 -7.94
C ALA A 221 -13.80 4.04 -7.20
N ALA A 222 -14.98 3.41 -7.13
CA ALA A 222 -15.18 2.06 -6.66
C ALA A 222 -16.26 1.43 -7.53
N GLU A 223 -15.88 0.54 -8.45
CA GLU A 223 -16.77 0.03 -9.47
C GLU A 223 -16.52 -1.46 -9.73
N VAL A 224 -17.56 -2.18 -10.15
CA VAL A 224 -17.48 -3.58 -10.57
C VAL A 224 -17.96 -3.68 -12.00
N GLY A 225 -17.18 -4.33 -12.86
CA GLY A 225 -17.62 -4.60 -14.24
C GLY A 225 -16.54 -5.11 -15.17
N MET A 226 -16.94 -5.29 -16.43
CA MET A 226 -16.07 -5.81 -17.49
C MET A 226 -14.96 -4.85 -17.90
N ALA A 227 -15.21 -3.53 -17.81
CA ALA A 227 -14.20 -2.52 -18.13
C ALA A 227 -12.93 -2.70 -17.29
N GLY A 228 -13.08 -2.97 -15.98
CA GLY A 228 -11.95 -3.27 -15.10
C GLY A 228 -11.20 -4.55 -15.51
N ALA A 229 -11.91 -5.58 -15.98
CA ALA A 229 -11.28 -6.82 -16.43
C ALA A 229 -10.41 -6.61 -17.68
N TRP A 230 -10.92 -5.85 -18.65
CA TRP A 230 -10.16 -5.47 -19.84
C TRP A 230 -8.97 -4.57 -19.48
N PHE A 231 -9.18 -3.61 -18.60
CA PHE A 231 -8.13 -2.73 -18.13
C PHE A 231 -7.01 -3.53 -17.44
N LYS A 232 -7.35 -4.50 -16.59
CA LYS A 232 -6.39 -5.41 -15.96
C LYS A 232 -5.58 -6.21 -16.99
N LEU A 233 -6.26 -6.75 -18.01
CA LEU A 233 -5.62 -7.52 -19.09
C LEU A 233 -4.65 -6.65 -19.89
N PHE A 234 -5.07 -5.44 -20.27
CA PHE A 234 -4.23 -4.48 -20.97
C PHE A 234 -3.00 -4.11 -20.13
N LEU A 235 -3.20 -3.76 -18.84
CA LEU A 235 -2.12 -3.44 -17.93
C LEU A 235 -1.11 -4.59 -17.79
N HIS A 236 -1.58 -5.85 -17.74
CA HIS A 236 -0.71 -7.02 -17.68
C HIS A 236 0.27 -7.07 -18.86
N TYR A 237 -0.25 -6.97 -20.09
CA TYR A 237 0.59 -7.02 -21.29
C TYR A 237 1.43 -5.76 -21.47
N ALA A 238 0.88 -4.58 -21.19
CA ALA A 238 1.59 -3.31 -21.25
C ALA A 238 2.78 -3.29 -20.29
N PHE A 239 2.60 -3.76 -19.05
CA PHE A 239 3.67 -3.86 -18.08
C PHE A 239 4.77 -4.84 -18.52
N LEU A 240 4.41 -6.04 -18.98
CA LEU A 240 5.40 -7.01 -19.49
C LEU A 240 6.15 -6.47 -20.71
N TYR A 241 5.48 -5.74 -21.60
CA TYR A 241 6.09 -5.08 -22.75
C TYR A 241 7.11 -4.02 -22.33
N LYS A 242 6.74 -3.17 -21.35
CA LYS A 242 7.64 -2.18 -20.74
C LYS A 242 8.85 -2.84 -20.08
N LEU A 243 8.60 -3.89 -19.29
CA LEU A 243 9.66 -4.61 -18.57
C LEU A 243 10.68 -5.25 -19.51
N GLN A 244 10.24 -5.72 -20.67
CA GLN A 244 11.10 -6.29 -21.72
C GLN A 244 11.80 -5.23 -22.57
N ALA A 245 11.57 -3.93 -22.31
CA ALA A 245 12.12 -2.80 -23.06
C ALA A 245 11.90 -2.89 -24.58
N LYS A 246 10.77 -3.46 -25.00
CA LYS A 246 10.43 -3.63 -26.42
C LYS A 246 10.25 -2.29 -27.16
N PRO A 247 10.41 -2.22 -28.50
CA PRO A 247 10.34 -0.97 -29.23
C PRO A 247 9.11 -0.12 -28.89
N GLY A 248 9.31 1.18 -28.63
CA GLY A 248 8.22 2.10 -28.26
C GLY A 248 7.75 2.01 -26.80
N TRP A 249 8.36 1.19 -25.94
CA TRP A 249 7.92 1.02 -24.53
C TRP A 249 7.80 2.33 -23.74
N LYS A 250 8.61 3.34 -24.06
CA LYS A 250 8.57 4.67 -23.42
C LYS A 250 7.27 5.44 -23.66
N LEU A 251 6.49 5.05 -24.69
CA LEU A 251 5.19 5.64 -25.00
C LEU A 251 4.07 5.06 -24.14
N ILE A 252 4.31 3.91 -23.50
CA ILE A 252 3.36 3.31 -22.57
C ILE A 252 3.52 4.05 -21.24
N PRO A 253 2.48 4.77 -20.76
CA PRO A 253 2.54 5.56 -19.55
C PRO A 253 2.96 4.72 -18.35
#